data_AF-A0A534LAM7-F1
#
_entry.id   AF-A0A534LAM7-F1
#
_cell.length_a   1.000
_cell.length_b   1.000
_cell.length_c   1.000
_cell.angle_alpha   90.00
_cell.angle_beta   90.00
_cell.angle_gamma   90.00
#
_symmetry.space_group_name_H-M   'P 1'
#
loop_
_entity.id
_entity.type
_entity.pdbx_description
1 polymer ?
#
loop_
_entity_poly.entity_id
_entity_poly.type
_entity_poly.pdbx_seq_one_letter_code
_entity_poly.pdbx_strand_id
1 'polypeptide(L)'
;MHVLWEVASAILVIIPLFAVGQAYRQTRSPRLLFAFLAFAVLELRFGVAVAIHSVIVVDHTFEETVGFLTDLIAIALFAAAFLYATGWPHGRVGADLA
;
A
#
# COMPACT_ATOMS: atom_id res chain seq x y z
N MET A 1 10.68 -17.76 13.15
CA MET A 1 10.03 -18.30 11.94
C MET A 1 9.25 -17.21 11.18
N HIS A 2 9.64 -15.93 11.29
CA HIS A 2 8.89 -14.76 10.81
C HIS A 2 9.38 -14.24 9.44
N VAL A 3 10.70 -14.24 9.21
CA VAL A 3 11.34 -13.67 8.01
C VAL A 3 10.86 -14.29 6.69
N LEU A 4 10.67 -15.62 6.63
CA LEU A 4 10.22 -16.29 5.40
C LEU A 4 8.82 -15.83 4.98
N TRP A 5 7.93 -15.57 5.94
CA TRP A 5 6.59 -15.06 5.66
C TRP A 5 6.62 -13.60 5.21
N GLU A 6 7.52 -12.80 5.78
CA GLU A 6 7.73 -11.40 5.37
C GLU A 6 8.27 -11.32 3.94
N VAL A 7 9.24 -12.17 3.60
CA VAL A 7 9.76 -12.29 2.23
C VAL A 7 8.67 -12.75 1.26
N ALA A 8 7.88 -13.77 1.61
CA ALA A 8 6.77 -14.22 0.78
C ALA A 8 5.73 -13.10 0.57
N SER A 9 5.45 -12.31 1.61
CA SER A 9 4.50 -11.20 1.55
C SER A 9 5.00 -10.06 0.65
N ALA A 10 6.29 -9.71 0.74
CA ALA A 10 6.92 -8.74 -0.18
C ALA A 10 6.79 -9.20 -1.63
N ILE A 11 7.16 -10.46 -1.93
CA ILE A 11 7.04 -11.02 -3.28
C ILE A 11 5.60 -10.94 -3.79
N LEU A 12 4.61 -11.20 -2.92
CA LEU A 12 3.20 -11.14 -3.31
C LEU A 12 2.72 -9.71 -3.55
N VAL A 13 3.20 -8.70 -2.81
CA VAL A 13 2.81 -7.28 -2.97
C VAL A 13 3.39 -6.65 -4.23
N ILE A 14 4.52 -7.15 -4.72
CA ILE A 14 5.09 -6.73 -6.01
C ILE A 14 4.08 -6.89 -7.17
N ILE A 15 3.29 -7.97 -7.18
CA ILE A 15 2.33 -8.26 -8.25
C ILE A 15 1.28 -7.13 -8.41
N PRO A 16 0.45 -6.81 -7.39
CA PRO A 16 -0.49 -5.70 -7.48
C PRO A 16 0.20 -4.35 -7.64
N LEU A 17 1.39 -4.14 -7.05
CA LEU A 17 2.15 -2.90 -7.24
C LEU A 17 2.47 -2.64 -8.71
N PHE A 18 3.00 -3.65 -9.42
CA PHE A 18 3.26 -3.55 -10.85
C PHE A 18 1.99 -3.39 -11.67
N ALA A 19 0.94 -4.16 -11.36
CA ALA A 19 -0.33 -4.09 -12.07
C ALA A 19 -0.96 -2.69 -11.97
N VAL A 20 -1.03 -2.12 -10.76
CA VAL A 20 -1.57 -0.78 -10.52
C VAL A 20 -0.66 0.29 -11.13
N GLY A 21 0.66 0.12 -11.05
CA GLY A 21 1.62 1.03 -11.68
C GLY A 21 1.46 1.10 -13.20
N GLN A 22 1.30 -0.03 -13.87
CA GLN A 22 1.02 -0.08 -15.32
C GLN A 22 -0.32 0.57 -15.64
N ALA A 23 -1.38 0.26 -14.89
CA ALA A 23 -2.69 0.85 -15.08
C ALA A 23 -2.68 2.38 -14.87
N TYR A 24 -1.91 2.88 -13.90
CA TYR A 24 -1.73 4.31 -13.66
C TYR A 24 -1.00 4.98 -14.83
N ARG A 25 0.02 4.35 -15.41
CA ARG A 25 0.73 4.91 -16.58
C ARG A 25 -0.19 5.10 -17.77
N GLN A 26 -1.18 4.22 -17.96
CA GLN A 26 -2.12 4.28 -19.07
C GLN A 26 -3.25 5.30 -18.85
N THR A 27 -3.84 5.32 -17.65
CA THR A 27 -5.07 6.11 -17.39
C THR A 27 -4.81 7.41 -16.64
N ARG A 28 -3.63 7.56 -15.99
CA ARG A 28 -3.25 8.68 -15.12
C ARG A 28 -4.29 9.02 -14.02
N SER A 29 -5.14 8.06 -13.66
CA SER A 29 -6.20 8.26 -12.67
C SER A 29 -5.61 8.47 -11.26
N PRO A 30 -6.01 9.52 -10.52
CA PRO A 30 -5.56 9.75 -9.14
C PRO A 30 -5.90 8.59 -8.19
N ARG A 31 -7.00 7.87 -8.42
CA ARG A 31 -7.33 6.62 -7.71
C ARG A 31 -6.18 5.62 -7.75
N LEU A 32 -5.65 5.39 -8.95
CA LEU A 32 -4.58 4.41 -9.16
C LEU A 32 -3.26 4.89 -8.60
N LEU A 33 -3.03 6.21 -8.54
CA LEU A 33 -1.89 6.78 -7.83
C LEU A 33 -1.98 6.46 -6.33
N PHE A 34 -3.13 6.69 -5.69
CA PHE A 34 -3.31 6.36 -4.27
C PHE A 34 -3.16 4.86 -4.00
N ALA A 35 -3.75 4.01 -4.84
CA ALA A 35 -3.58 2.56 -4.72
C ALA A 35 -2.11 2.13 -4.92
N PHE A 36 -1.40 2.73 -5.89
CA PHE A 36 0.01 2.47 -6.12
C PHE A 36 0.86 2.83 -4.90
N LEU A 37 0.63 4.03 -4.35
CA LEU A 37 1.33 4.48 -3.14
C LEU A 37 1.03 3.57 -1.94
N ALA A 38 -0.21 3.09 -1.79
CA ALA A 38 -0.58 2.16 -0.73
C ALA A 38 0.21 0.85 -0.82
N PHE A 39 0.29 0.26 -2.01
CA PHE A 39 1.11 -0.93 -2.24
C PHE A 39 2.62 -0.66 -2.08
N ALA A 40 3.10 0.52 -2.46
CA ALA A 40 4.51 0.88 -2.27
C ALA A 40 4.89 1.00 -0.78
N VAL A 41 3.97 1.51 0.05
CA VAL A 41 4.16 1.58 1.50
C VAL A 41 4.14 0.18 2.12
N LEU A 42 3.24 -0.71 1.67
CA LEU A 42 3.25 -2.11 2.11
C LEU A 42 4.55 -2.83 1.73
N GLU A 43 5.06 -2.60 0.52
CA GLU A 43 6.33 -3.18 0.07
C GLU A 43 7.49 -2.69 0.96
N LEU A 44 7.53 -1.38 1.25
CA LEU A 44 8.50 -0.80 2.16
C LEU A 44 8.40 -1.42 3.56
N ARG A 45 7.18 -1.58 4.08
CA ARG A 45 6.93 -2.21 5.38
C ARG A 45 7.51 -3.61 5.44
N PHE A 46 7.27 -4.45 4.43
CA PHE A 46 7.83 -5.80 4.40
C PHE A 46 9.34 -5.78 4.28
N GLY A 47 9.91 -4.89 3.46
CA GLY A 47 11.36 -4.71 3.36
C GLY A 47 12.01 -4.31 4.70
N VAL A 48 11.36 -3.41 5.45
CA VAL A 48 11.82 -2.98 6.78
C VAL A 48 11.70 -4.12 7.79
N ALA A 49 10.59 -4.87 7.79
CA ALA A 49 10.42 -6.03 8.64
C ALA A 49 11.51 -7.08 8.39
N VAL A 50 11.77 -7.40 7.11
CA VAL A 50 12.86 -8.32 6.74
C VAL A 50 14.20 -7.79 7.25
N ALA A 51 14.49 -6.50 7.10
CA ALA A 51 15.75 -5.91 7.56
C ALA A 51 15.92 -5.98 9.09
N ILE A 52 14.88 -5.67 9.86
CA ILE A 52 14.86 -5.76 11.33
C ILE A 52 15.10 -7.22 11.76
N HIS A 53 14.37 -8.16 11.17
CA HIS A 53 14.46 -9.55 11.59
C HIS A 53 15.70 -10.31 11.07
N SER A 54 16.51 -9.70 10.20
CA SER A 54 17.69 -10.36 9.62
C SER A 54 19.02 -9.68 9.95
N VAL A 55 19.07 -8.34 9.94
CA VAL A 55 20.36 -7.60 9.99
C VAL A 55 20.35 -6.45 11.00
N ILE A 56 19.20 -5.84 11.30
CA ILE A 56 19.12 -4.62 12.11
C ILE A 56 18.52 -4.91 13.48
N VAL A 57 19.31 -4.76 14.54
CA VAL A 57 18.81 -4.84 15.91
C VAL A 57 18.16 -3.51 16.30
N VAL A 58 16.87 -3.55 16.62
CA VAL A 58 16.09 -2.42 17.13
C VAL A 58 15.37 -2.84 18.42
N ASP A 59 14.88 -1.88 19.21
CA ASP A 59 14.03 -2.20 20.34
C ASP A 59 12.59 -2.52 19.89
N HIS A 60 11.83 -3.18 20.78
CA HIS A 60 10.48 -3.62 20.46
C HIS A 60 9.53 -2.44 20.20
N THR A 61 9.69 -1.35 20.94
CA THR A 61 8.89 -0.13 20.77
C THR A 61 9.06 0.47 19.37
N PHE A 62 10.28 0.50 18.84
CA PHE A 62 10.56 0.98 17.49
C PHE A 62 9.93 0.07 16.43
N GLU A 63 10.09 -1.25 16.58
CA GLU A 63 9.49 -2.24 15.67
C GLU A 63 7.97 -2.06 15.58
N GLU A 64 7.27 -2.00 16.72
CA GLU A 64 5.83 -1.80 16.77
C GLU A 64 5.39 -0.45 16.19
N THR A 65 6.12 0.62 16.50
CA THR A 65 5.81 1.97 16.01
C THR A 65 5.91 2.04 14.49
N VAL A 66 6.97 1.48 13.91
CA VAL A 66 7.16 1.47 12.46
C VAL A 66 6.11 0.59 11.78
N GLY A 67 5.82 -0.59 12.34
CA GLY A 67 4.76 -1.46 11.84
C GLY A 67 3.40 -0.76 11.82
N PHE A 68 3.00 -0.14 12.94
CA PHE A 68 1.75 0.59 13.05
C PHE A 68 1.66 1.78 12.09
N LEU A 69 2.70 2.61 12.00
CA LEU A 69 2.69 3.80 11.14
C LEU A 69 2.59 3.43 9.66
N THR A 70 3.34 2.41 9.22
CA THR A 70 3.29 1.95 7.83
C THR A 70 1.92 1.34 7.49
N ASP A 71 1.33 0.56 8.39
CA ASP A 71 -0.03 0.03 8.24
C ASP A 71 -1.08 1.15 8.16
N LEU A 72 -0.99 2.15 9.05
CA LEU A 72 -1.88 3.31 9.06
C LEU A 72 -1.81 4.10 7.75
N ILE A 73 -0.59 4.37 7.25
CA ILE A 73 -0.40 5.08 5.98
C ILE A 73 -0.97 4.28 4.81
N ALA A 74 -0.70 2.96 4.74
CA ALA A 74 -1.20 2.10 3.69
C ALA A 74 -2.75 2.08 3.68
N ILE A 75 -3.37 1.90 4.85
CA ILE A 75 -4.84 1.90 4.98
C ILE A 75 -5.42 3.26 4.59
N ALA A 76 -4.83 4.36 5.02
CA ALA A 76 -5.28 5.71 4.66
C ALA A 76 -5.22 5.95 3.14
N LEU A 77 -4.17 5.46 2.47
CA LEU A 77 -4.02 5.55 1.01
C LEU A 77 -5.03 4.67 0.28
N PHE A 78 -5.28 3.44 0.76
CA PHE A 78 -6.35 2.61 0.20
C PHE A 78 -7.73 3.24 0.39
N ALA A 79 -7.99 3.82 1.56
CA ALA A 79 -9.22 4.55 1.81
C ALA A 79 -9.35 5.74 0.85
N ALA A 80 -8.29 6.53 0.65
CA ALA A 80 -8.29 7.62 -0.33
C ALA A 80 -8.57 7.12 -1.76
N ALA A 81 -7.95 6.02 -2.17
CA ALA A 81 -8.20 5.40 -3.47
C ALA A 81 -9.66 4.97 -3.62
N PHE A 82 -10.25 4.40 -2.58
CA PHE A 82 -11.64 3.97 -2.57
C PHE A 82 -12.61 5.16 -2.59
N LEU A 83 -12.41 6.16 -1.73
CA LEU A 83 -13.23 7.37 -1.66
C LEU A 83 -13.20 8.14 -2.99
N TYR A 84 -12.03 8.22 -3.62
CA TYR A 84 -11.91 8.81 -4.96
C TYR A 84 -12.69 8.01 -6.01
N ALA A 85 -12.67 6.67 -5.92
CA ALA A 85 -13.42 5.82 -6.83
C ALA A 85 -14.94 6.01 -6.68
N THR A 86 -15.43 6.15 -5.45
CA THR A 86 -16.86 6.26 -5.15
C THR A 86 -17.42 7.67 -5.32
N GLY A 87 -16.58 8.69 -5.49
CA GLY A 87 -16.99 10.09 -5.62
C GLY A 87 -17.44 10.70 -4.28
N TRP A 88 -16.98 10.16 -3.15
CA TRP A 88 -17.31 10.65 -1.82
C TRP A 88 -16.68 12.04 -1.53
N PRO A 89 -17.34 12.94 -0.76
CA PRO A 89 -18.67 12.81 -0.14
C PRO A 89 -19.83 13.27 -1.02
N HIS A 90 -19.55 13.88 -2.18
CA HIS A 90 -20.57 14.51 -3.01
C HIS A 90 -21.36 13.52 -3.88
N GLY A 91 -20.98 12.24 -3.87
CA GLY A 91 -21.51 11.20 -4.74
C GLY A 91 -21.14 11.47 -6.20
N ARG A 92 -21.12 10.43 -7.03
CA ARG A 92 -21.20 10.66 -8.48
C ARG A 92 -22.58 11.22 -8.80
N VAL A 93 -22.73 12.55 -8.83
CA VAL A 93 -23.82 13.20 -9.56
C VAL A 93 -23.57 12.88 -11.03
N GLY A 94 -24.39 11.99 -11.57
CA GLY A 94 -24.01 11.13 -12.69
C GLY A 94 -23.86 11.80 -14.06
N ALA A 95 -23.13 11.08 -14.91
CA ALA A 95 -23.30 10.91 -16.36
C ALA A 95 -22.26 9.85 -16.77
N ASP A 96 -22.49 9.11 -17.86
CA ASP A 96 -21.60 8.08 -18.44
C ASP A 96 -21.76 6.64 -17.92
N LEU A 97 -23.02 6.23 -17.72
CA LEU A 97 -23.47 4.88 -18.10
C LEU A 97 -24.50 5.00 -19.25
N ALA A 98 -24.08 5.62 -20.35
CA ALA A 98 -24.74 5.59 -21.65
C ALA A 98 -23.74 5.14 -22.71
#